data_AF-A0A948CE43-F1
#
_entry.id   AF-A0A948CE43-F1
#
_cell.length_a   1.000
_cell.length_b   1.000
_cell.length_c   1.000
_cell.angle_alpha   90.00
_cell.angle_beta   90.00
_cell.angle_gamma   90.00
#
_symmetry.space_group_name_H-M   'P 1'
#
loop_
_entity.id
_entity.type
_entity.pdbx_description
1 polymer ?
#
loop_
_entity_poly.entity_id
_entity_poly.type
_entity_poly.pdbx_seq_one_letter_code
_entity_poly.pdbx_strand_id
1 'polypeptide(L)'
;MSRVDGTVLFAWDDGALVKAKVTQCALSRVCGACGGSLARPVAFVGTAEEVGRNAFHAPPLHEACAADVRRLLDPSWETVLTGGFEFVRPAKHDEDKRPTFEPNSLL
;
A
#
# COMPACT_ATOMS: atom_id res chain seq x y z
N MET A 1 -1.62 13.90 13.29
CA MET A 1 -0.48 12.97 13.15
C MET A 1 -0.66 11.91 14.23
N SER A 2 -1.59 10.99 14.01
CA SER A 2 -1.96 9.96 14.98
C SER A 2 -1.00 8.78 14.86
N ARG A 3 -0.59 8.25 16.02
CA ARG A 3 0.51 7.28 16.19
C ARG A 3 -0.07 5.89 16.41
N VAL A 4 0.44 4.88 15.71
CA VAL A 4 0.32 3.48 16.11
C VAL A 4 1.66 3.09 16.72
N ASP A 5 1.70 2.85 18.03
CA ASP A 5 2.91 2.48 18.79
C ASP A 5 4.15 3.37 18.58
N GLY A 6 3.94 4.70 18.44
CA GLY A 6 5.03 5.67 18.27
C GLY A 6 5.67 5.70 16.88
N THR A 7 5.30 4.79 15.97
CA THR A 7 5.79 4.76 14.58
C THR A 7 4.81 5.52 13.69
N VAL A 8 5.31 6.52 12.96
CA VAL A 8 4.51 7.29 12.02
C VAL A 8 4.57 6.62 10.66
N LEU A 9 3.45 6.02 10.25
CA LEU A 9 3.29 5.50 8.90
C LEU A 9 2.91 6.65 7.95
N PHE A 10 3.68 6.82 6.88
CA PHE A 10 3.56 7.96 5.99
C PHE A 10 2.15 8.11 5.44
N ALA A 11 1.60 7.08 4.81
CA ALA A 11 0.30 7.09 4.13
C ALA A 11 -0.90 6.76 5.02
N TRP A 12 -0.70 6.53 6.32
CA TRP A 12 -1.77 6.23 7.27
C TRP A 12 -1.91 7.34 8.32
N ASP A 13 -3.13 7.49 8.84
CA ASP A 13 -3.44 8.30 10.02
C ASP A 13 -4.46 7.51 10.85
N ASP A 14 -4.10 7.20 12.10
CA ASP A 14 -4.92 6.39 13.01
C ASP A 14 -5.38 5.04 12.40
N GLY A 15 -4.48 4.36 11.70
CA GLY A 15 -4.74 3.10 11.01
C GLY A 15 -5.54 3.21 9.71
N ALA A 16 -6.07 4.39 9.36
CA ALA A 16 -6.79 4.63 8.11
C ALA A 16 -5.87 5.22 7.02
N LEU A 17 -6.12 4.83 5.76
CA LEU A 17 -5.37 5.35 4.61
C LEU A 17 -5.71 6.80 4.28
N VAL A 18 -4.68 7.64 4.11
CA VAL A 18 -4.82 9.04 3.69
C VAL A 18 -4.71 9.12 2.17
N LYS A 19 -5.84 9.28 1.48
CA LYS A 19 -5.96 9.26 0.00
C LYS A 19 -4.91 10.12 -0.74
N ALA A 20 -4.65 11.34 -0.26
CA ALA A 20 -3.67 12.23 -0.87
C ALA A 20 -2.25 11.62 -0.83
N LYS A 21 -1.87 11.03 0.31
CA LYS A 21 -0.56 10.41 0.49
C LYS A 21 -0.43 9.08 -0.25
N VAL A 22 -1.50 8.29 -0.31
CA VAL A 22 -1.56 7.07 -1.14
C VAL A 22 -1.29 7.42 -2.60
N THR A 23 -1.96 8.46 -3.11
CA THR A 23 -1.74 8.97 -4.47
C THR A 23 -0.30 9.46 -4.65
N GLN A 24 0.25 10.17 -3.67
CA GLN A 24 1.65 10.61 -3.70
C GLN A 24 2.65 9.43 -3.79
N CYS A 25 2.40 8.33 -3.07
CA CYS A 25 3.25 7.14 -3.13
C CYS A 25 3.34 6.59 -4.56
N ALA A 26 2.21 6.56 -5.28
CA ALA A 26 2.16 6.17 -6.67
C ALA A 26 2.97 7.12 -7.58
N LEU A 27 2.65 8.42 -7.50
CA LEU A 27 3.20 9.42 -8.43
C LEU A 27 4.69 9.69 -8.21
N SER A 28 5.15 9.66 -6.96
CA SER A 28 6.54 9.93 -6.59
C SER A 28 7.38 8.65 -6.41
N ARG A 29 6.77 7.46 -6.57
CA ARG A 29 7.43 6.17 -6.34
C ARG A 29 8.13 6.10 -4.97
N VAL A 30 7.38 6.41 -3.92
CA VAL A 30 7.84 6.36 -2.53
C VAL A 30 7.06 5.32 -1.71
N CYS A 31 7.73 4.76 -0.71
CA CYS A 31 7.16 3.80 0.21
C CYS A 31 6.06 4.45 1.06
N GLY A 32 4.89 3.83 1.10
CA GLY A 32 3.76 4.33 1.87
C GLY A 32 3.93 4.25 3.39
N ALA A 33 4.91 3.51 3.89
CA ALA A 33 5.22 3.46 5.32
C ALA A 33 6.25 4.51 5.72
N CYS A 34 7.42 4.55 5.08
CA CYS A 34 8.53 5.40 5.51
C CYS A 34 8.72 6.69 4.67
N GLY A 35 8.03 6.82 3.53
CA GLY A 35 8.17 7.94 2.60
C GLY A 35 9.47 7.96 1.77
N GLY A 36 10.36 6.99 1.95
CA GLY A 36 11.59 6.85 1.17
C GLY A 36 11.35 6.31 -0.24
N SER A 37 12.25 6.59 -1.18
CA SER A 37 12.17 6.08 -2.56
C SER A 37 12.13 4.55 -2.62
N LEU A 38 11.31 4.02 -3.52
CA LEU A 38 11.19 2.58 -3.73
C LEU A 38 12.33 2.03 -4.60
N ALA A 39 12.81 0.85 -4.22
CA ALA A 39 13.62 -0.03 -5.05
C ALA A 39 12.80 -1.30 -5.38
N ARG A 40 13.36 -2.20 -6.20
CA ARG A 40 12.76 -3.52 -6.46
C ARG A 40 13.37 -4.55 -5.50
N PRO A 41 12.61 -5.54 -5.01
CA PRO A 41 11.16 -5.69 -5.18
C PRO A 41 10.37 -4.64 -4.37
N VAL A 42 9.15 -4.37 -4.79
CA VAL A 42 8.17 -3.63 -3.99
C VAL A 42 7.17 -4.61 -3.39
N ALA A 43 6.67 -4.27 -2.20
CA ALA A 43 5.72 -5.07 -1.46
C ALA A 43 4.35 -4.40 -1.43
N PHE A 44 3.30 -5.21 -1.48
CA PHE A 44 1.92 -4.81 -1.18
C PHE A 44 1.39 -5.63 -0.03
N VAL A 45 0.56 -5.00 0.80
CA VAL A 45 -0.16 -5.67 1.90
C VAL A 45 -1.65 -5.47 1.72
N GLY A 46 -2.44 -6.48 2.06
CA GLY A 46 -3.88 -6.42 1.94
C GLY A 46 -4.55 -7.68 2.45
N THR A 47 -5.88 -7.65 2.46
CA THR A 47 -6.71 -8.80 2.80
C THR A 47 -6.56 -9.93 1.77
N ALA A 48 -6.98 -11.14 2.14
CA ALA A 48 -7.04 -12.27 1.21
C ALA A 48 -7.88 -11.98 -0.06
N GLU A 49 -8.93 -11.14 0.06
CA GLU A 49 -9.72 -10.71 -1.10
C GLU A 49 -8.90 -9.79 -2.04
N GLU A 50 -8.19 -8.81 -1.48
CA GLU A 50 -7.32 -7.91 -2.27
C GLU A 50 -6.21 -8.69 -2.98
N VAL A 51 -5.60 -9.66 -2.29
CA VAL A 51 -4.60 -10.57 -2.87
C VAL A 51 -5.21 -11.39 -4.01
N GLY A 52 -6.37 -12.01 -3.77
CA GLY A 52 -7.08 -12.82 -4.77
C GLY A 52 -7.48 -12.02 -6.01
N ARG A 53 -7.77 -10.72 -5.86
CA ARG A 53 -8.08 -9.81 -6.97
C ARG A 53 -6.86 -9.15 -7.60
N ASN A 54 -5.68 -9.30 -7.00
CA ASN A 54 -4.47 -8.58 -7.35
C ASN A 54 -4.67 -7.05 -7.41
N ALA A 55 -5.46 -6.51 -6.48
CA ALA A 55 -5.80 -5.10 -6.42
C ALA A 55 -5.82 -4.62 -4.96
N PHE A 56 -4.88 -3.74 -4.63
CA PHE A 56 -4.61 -3.32 -3.25
C PHE A 56 -4.95 -1.86 -3.03
N HIS A 57 -5.58 -1.52 -1.90
CA HIS A 57 -5.73 -0.11 -1.52
C HIS A 57 -4.49 0.44 -0.82
N ALA A 58 -3.74 -0.41 -0.12
CA ALA A 58 -2.49 -0.02 0.49
C ALA A 58 -1.45 0.38 -0.58
N PRO A 59 -0.70 1.47 -0.35
CA PRO A 59 0.36 1.90 -1.26
C PRO A 59 1.53 0.90 -1.32
N PRO A 60 2.40 1.00 -2.34
CA PRO A 60 3.62 0.20 -2.42
C PRO A 60 4.53 0.47 -1.22
N LEU A 61 5.19 -0.59 -0.73
CA LEU A 61 6.06 -0.57 0.43
C LEU A 61 7.42 -1.18 0.10
N HIS A 62 8.42 -0.89 0.93
CA HIS A 62 9.57 -1.79 1.07
C HIS A 62 9.11 -3.08 1.75
N GLU A 63 9.79 -4.19 1.46
CA GLU A 63 9.48 -5.49 2.08
C GLU A 63 9.53 -5.44 3.62
N ALA A 64 10.57 -4.84 4.20
CA ALA A 64 10.66 -4.67 5.66
C ALA A 64 9.52 -3.81 6.20
N CYS A 65 9.16 -2.73 5.50
CA CYS A 65 8.05 -1.87 5.90
C CYS A 65 6.69 -2.57 5.80
N ALA A 66 6.51 -3.49 4.85
CA ALA A 66 5.29 -4.30 4.77
C ALA A 66 5.11 -5.19 6.00
N ALA A 67 6.18 -5.80 6.49
CA ALA A 67 6.14 -6.58 7.73
C ALA A 67 5.74 -5.71 8.94
N ASP A 68 6.29 -4.50 9.05
CA ASP A 68 5.92 -3.56 10.12
C ASP A 68 4.46 -3.10 10.01
N VAL A 69 3.99 -2.76 8.81
CA VAL A 69 2.60 -2.35 8.58
C VAL A 69 1.64 -3.46 8.99
N ARG A 70 1.90 -4.71 8.60
CA ARG A 70 1.08 -5.85 9.04
C ARG A 70 1.10 -6.00 10.55
N ARG A 71 2.27 -5.96 11.17
CA ARG A 71 2.39 -6.10 12.63
C ARG A 71 1.60 -5.01 13.38
N LEU A 72 1.63 -3.77 12.87
CA LEU A 72 1.03 -2.60 13.53
C LEU A 72 -0.46 -2.44 13.25
N LEU A 73 -0.93 -2.76 12.04
CA LEU A 73 -2.30 -2.48 11.62
C LEU A 73 -3.18 -3.72 11.60
N ASP A 74 -2.72 -4.78 10.95
CA ASP A 74 -3.47 -6.02 10.83
C ASP A 74 -2.54 -7.20 10.47
N PRO A 75 -2.23 -8.09 11.43
CA PRO A 75 -1.34 -9.23 11.18
C PRO A 75 -1.95 -10.28 10.24
N SER A 76 -3.28 -10.24 10.02
CA SER A 76 -3.98 -11.15 9.11
C SER A 76 -3.82 -10.78 7.64
N TRP A 77 -3.41 -9.54 7.33
CA TRP A 77 -3.08 -9.16 5.97
C TRP A 77 -1.95 -10.04 5.42
N GLU A 78 -1.94 -10.23 4.12
CA GLU A 78 -0.91 -10.98 3.40
C GLU A 78 0.09 -10.01 2.75
N THR A 79 1.18 -10.55 2.19
CA THR A 79 2.19 -9.75 1.49
C THR A 79 2.45 -10.32 0.11
N VAL A 80 2.40 -9.46 -0.91
CA VAL A 80 2.77 -9.78 -2.29
C VAL A 80 4.01 -8.99 -2.67
N LEU A 81 5.03 -9.68 -3.20
CA LEU A 81 6.22 -9.06 -3.75
C LEU A 81 6.13 -9.02 -5.28
N THR A 82 6.54 -7.91 -5.87
CA THR A 82 6.49 -7.70 -7.32
C THR A 82 7.64 -6.80 -7.77
N GLY A 83 8.01 -6.92 -9.04
CA GLY A 83 8.93 -5.98 -9.67
C GLY A 83 8.29 -4.63 -10.00
N GLY A 84 6.97 -4.50 -10.00
CA GLY A 84 6.28 -3.33 -10.53
C GLY A 84 4.77 -3.35 -10.27
N PHE A 85 4.12 -2.22 -10.51
CA PHE A 85 2.70 -2.05 -10.30
C PHE A 85 2.11 -1.00 -11.22
N GLU A 86 0.82 -1.11 -11.50
CA GLU A 86 -0.01 -0.03 -12.04
C GLU A 86 -0.74 0.69 -10.91
N PHE A 87 -0.98 2.00 -11.10
CA PHE A 87 -1.84 2.79 -10.22
C PHE A 87 -3.17 3.05 -10.93
N VAL A 88 -4.23 2.41 -10.43
CA VAL A 88 -5.54 2.42 -11.07
C VAL A 88 -6.45 3.40 -10.33
N ARG A 89 -7.03 4.33 -11.09
CA ARG A 89 -8.03 5.27 -10.58
C ARG A 89 -9.41 4.64 -10.73
N PRO A 90 -10.32 4.81 -9.75
CA PRO A 90 -11.67 4.30 -9.85
C PRO A 90 -12.42 5.02 -10.98
N ALA A 91 -13.24 4.26 -11.70
CA ALA A 91 -14.12 4.79 -12.72
C ALA A 91 -15.31 5.55 -12.11
N LYS A 92 -16.01 6.30 -12.96
CA LYS A 92 -17.18 7.09 -12.56
C LYS A 92 -18.28 6.24 -11.92
N HIS A 93 -18.44 4.99 -12.35
CA HIS A 93 -19.51 4.11 -11.92
C HIS A 93 -19.13 3.12 -10.82
N ASP A 94 -17.87 3.06 -10.41
CA ASP A 94 -17.44 2.13 -9.36
C ASP A 94 -18.04 2.50 -8.01
N GLU A 95 -18.48 1.50 -7.23
CA GLU A 95 -18.99 1.75 -5.88
C GLU A 95 -17.85 2.18 -4.95
N ASP A 96 -16.69 1.57 -5.06
CA ASP A 96 -15.48 2.01 -4.35
C ASP A 96 -14.78 3.16 -5.11
N LYS A 97 -14.63 4.30 -4.43
CA LYS A 97 -13.98 5.50 -4.96
C LYS A 97 -12.52 5.66 -4.49
N ARG A 98 -11.94 4.61 -3.92
CA ARG A 98 -10.52 4.54 -3.59
C ARG A 98 -9.73 4.03 -4.79
N PRO A 99 -8.52 4.56 -5.06
CA PRO A 99 -7.64 3.97 -6.05
C PRO A 99 -7.13 2.61 -5.56
N THR A 100 -6.65 1.82 -6.51
CA THR A 100 -5.98 0.55 -6.27
C THR A 100 -4.60 0.52 -6.91
N PHE A 101 -3.76 -0.38 -6.42
CA PHE A 101 -2.49 -0.74 -7.01
C PHE A 101 -2.56 -2.19 -7.49
N GLU A 102 -2.13 -2.42 -8.72
CA GLU A 102 -2.15 -3.75 -9.34
C GLU A 102 -0.72 -4.20 -9.62
N PRO A 103 -0.16 -5.15 -8.83
CA PRO A 103 1.12 -5.78 -9.14
C PRO A 103 1.15 -6.36 -10.56
N ASN A 104 2.19 -6.05 -11.33
CA ASN A 104 2.21 -6.38 -12.76
C ASN A 104 3.51 -7.03 -13.27
N SER A 105 4.48 -7.30 -12.38
CA SER A 105 5.79 -7.83 -12.76
C SER A 105 6.17 -9.00 -11.85
N LEU A 106 6.20 -10.20 -12.42
CA LEU A 106 6.72 -11.38 -11.73
C LEU A 106 8.21 -11.16 -11.36
N LEU A 107 8.63 -11.77 -10.25
CA LEU A 107 10.02 -11.82 -9.78
C LEU A 107 10.73 -13.07 -10.28
#